data_AF-A0AAV9JBB3-F1
#
_entry.id   AF-A0AAV9JBB3-F1
#
_cell.length_a   1.000
_cell.length_b   1.000
_cell.length_c   1.000
_cell.angle_alpha   90.00
_cell.angle_beta   90.00
_cell.angle_gamma   90.00
#
_symmetry.space_group_name_H-M   'P 1'
#
loop_
_entity.id
_entity.type
_entity.pdbx_description
1 polymer ?
#
loop_
_entity_poly.entity_id
_entity_poly.type
_entity_poly.pdbx_seq_one_letter_code
_entity_poly.pdbx_strand_id
1 'polypeptide(L)'
;MKLDLTNLFNVETLDARFDPKTGEPLATAQPSKWKTPEYYLYYAVFLTIPPLMTWCVYDVSQSHNSNYKDFERLLSKGWIPGRKVDNSDAQYRSFRDNIPYMALVLMIHPLLRRLYESVVASSTQERQSEANATEARLQGRVTFDLAFAAIFLTALHGISAVKIFTILWINYKIATALPKQYVGVATWIFNIGLLFANELSNGYQFAWIASYLLPPQTTAGGEKLTGDWATRLDSLSGLIPRWHILFNITVLRLIAFNFDYLWSQDRRASSPIEVCLHSVFPHGSIADTLQKKNLDPTNLSERDRTEIGAKPSDFTFRNYVAYILYSPLYLVGPIINFNDYIAQSRHPLPTTTRSRLIPYALRFAFCLLFMEVALHYLYIVAISKSNPDWSIYSPFQLSMLGYFNLHIIWLKLLLPWRFFRLWSLLDGVDPPENMVRCISNQPSTVAFWRGHHRSYNRWVLRYIYIPMGGSQASGRHRKARAALNYACVFTFVALWHDINLRLLIWGWLVVLFVLPEVLARMVFPARRWKDSPNQYRWLCGLGVAGNCVMMMTSSLVGFSVGVEGTREWVGSVLGNAGGRVFLVAAWATLFVGAQVMFEWRESERRRGVPVKF
;
A
#
# COMPACT_ATOMS: atom_id res chain seq x y z
N MET A 1 -21.29 4.28 -21.64
CA MET A 1 -19.93 3.81 -21.99
C MET A 1 -19.97 2.28 -22.03
N LYS A 2 -19.74 1.66 -23.20
CA LYS A 2 -19.67 0.19 -23.30
C LYS A 2 -18.44 -0.29 -22.54
N LEU A 3 -18.59 -1.33 -21.71
CA LEU A 3 -17.47 -1.95 -21.00
C LEU A 3 -16.58 -2.65 -22.02
N ASP A 4 -15.40 -2.10 -22.29
CA ASP A 4 -14.41 -2.75 -23.14
C ASP A 4 -13.48 -3.62 -22.29
N LEU A 5 -13.70 -4.93 -22.35
CA LEU A 5 -12.94 -5.91 -21.57
C LEU A 5 -11.46 -5.97 -22.00
N THR A 6 -11.10 -5.56 -23.21
CA THR A 6 -9.69 -5.58 -23.65
C THR A 6 -8.84 -4.58 -22.86
N ASN A 7 -9.47 -3.57 -22.26
CA ASN A 7 -8.79 -2.54 -21.47
C ASN A 7 -8.83 -2.81 -19.96
N LEU A 8 -9.38 -3.94 -19.51
CA LEU A 8 -9.57 -4.23 -18.08
C LEU A 8 -8.26 -4.14 -17.27
N PHE A 9 -7.14 -4.57 -17.87
CA PHE A 9 -5.83 -4.59 -17.22
C PHE A 9 -4.97 -3.36 -17.47
N ASN A 10 -5.45 -2.40 -18.26
CA ASN A 10 -4.80 -1.10 -18.44
C ASN A 10 -4.68 -0.36 -17.10
N VAL A 11 -3.69 0.52 -16.97
CA VAL A 11 -3.47 1.27 -15.72
C VAL A 11 -4.50 2.40 -15.56
N GLU A 12 -5.02 2.90 -16.66
CA GLU A 12 -6.08 3.90 -16.77
C GLU A 12 -7.41 3.39 -16.16
N THR A 13 -7.69 2.10 -16.37
CA THR A 13 -8.85 1.41 -15.77
C THR A 13 -8.70 1.24 -14.26
N LEU A 14 -7.46 1.22 -13.77
CA LEU A 14 -7.16 1.00 -12.36
C LEU A 14 -7.33 2.27 -11.52
N ASP A 15 -6.85 3.39 -12.06
CA ASP A 15 -6.81 4.67 -11.36
C ASP A 15 -6.82 5.81 -12.40
N ALA A 16 -7.84 6.68 -12.31
CA ALA A 16 -8.07 7.78 -13.26
C ALA A 16 -6.90 8.78 -13.30
N ARG A 17 -6.03 8.78 -12.27
CA ARG A 17 -4.79 9.58 -12.27
C ARG A 17 -3.82 9.18 -13.40
N PHE A 18 -4.04 8.05 -14.06
CA PHE A 18 -3.27 7.59 -15.21
C PHE A 18 -3.94 7.87 -16.56
N ASP A 19 -5.11 8.50 -16.57
CA ASP A 19 -5.78 8.83 -17.82
C ASP A 19 -4.91 9.77 -18.69
N PRO A 20 -4.91 9.56 -20.01
CA PRO A 20 -4.22 10.46 -20.91
C PRO A 20 -4.89 11.84 -20.91
N LYS A 21 -4.08 12.90 -20.81
CA LYS A 21 -4.59 14.28 -20.74
C LYS A 21 -5.16 14.77 -22.08
N THR A 22 -4.51 14.42 -23.18
CA THR A 22 -4.85 14.86 -24.54
C THR A 22 -5.29 13.71 -25.44
N GLY A 23 -5.11 12.45 -25.00
CA GLY A 23 -5.29 11.26 -25.84
C GLY A 23 -4.18 11.06 -26.88
N GLU A 24 -3.26 12.01 -27.04
CA GLU A 24 -2.16 11.95 -27.99
C GLU A 24 -0.93 11.22 -27.42
N PRO A 25 -0.11 10.57 -28.28
CA PRO A 25 1.17 10.03 -27.89
C PRO A 25 2.06 11.07 -27.19
N LEU A 26 2.76 10.68 -26.14
CA LEU A 26 3.77 11.54 -25.54
C LEU A 26 4.89 11.82 -26.55
N ALA A 27 5.44 13.03 -26.57
CA ALA A 27 6.52 13.42 -27.50
C ALA A 27 7.80 12.55 -27.43
N THR A 28 7.95 11.75 -26.37
CA THR A 28 9.08 10.82 -26.18
C THR A 28 8.76 9.38 -26.57
N ALA A 29 7.54 9.10 -27.06
CA ALA A 29 7.10 7.77 -27.43
C ALA A 29 7.83 7.26 -28.67
N GLN A 30 8.33 6.03 -28.59
CA GLN A 30 9.00 5.38 -29.73
C GLN A 30 8.01 4.55 -30.56
N PRO A 31 8.32 4.28 -31.85
CA PRO A 31 7.54 3.36 -32.68
C PRO A 31 7.44 1.97 -32.05
N SER A 32 6.35 1.24 -32.37
CA SER A 32 6.14 -0.08 -31.78
C SER A 32 7.10 -1.12 -32.32
N LYS A 33 7.58 -1.99 -31.43
CA LYS A 33 8.51 -3.08 -31.73
C LYS A 33 7.87 -4.46 -31.77
N TRP A 34 6.58 -4.57 -31.44
CA TRP A 34 5.84 -5.85 -31.37
C TRP A 34 5.89 -6.69 -32.65
N LYS A 35 6.16 -6.07 -33.81
CA LYS A 35 6.24 -6.73 -35.13
C LYS A 35 7.67 -6.87 -35.67
N THR A 36 8.69 -6.73 -34.81
CA THR A 36 10.10 -6.88 -35.22
C THR A 36 10.60 -8.31 -35.02
N PRO A 37 11.62 -8.77 -35.77
CA PRO A 37 12.23 -10.10 -35.58
C PRO A 37 12.66 -10.38 -34.14
N GLU A 38 13.19 -9.35 -33.45
CA GLU A 38 13.55 -9.41 -32.04
C GLU A 38 12.36 -9.80 -31.15
N TYR A 39 11.18 -9.22 -31.36
CA TYR A 39 10.00 -9.49 -30.54
C TYR A 39 9.31 -10.80 -30.90
N TYR A 40 9.43 -11.27 -32.14
CA TYR A 40 8.98 -12.63 -32.47
C TYR A 40 9.77 -13.69 -31.70
N LEU A 41 11.08 -13.50 -31.51
CA LEU A 41 11.87 -14.36 -30.62
C LEU A 41 11.37 -14.27 -29.18
N TYR A 42 11.08 -13.07 -28.68
CA TYR A 42 10.55 -12.90 -27.33
C TYR A 42 9.17 -13.54 -27.12
N TYR A 43 8.30 -13.57 -28.14
CA TYR A 43 7.05 -14.32 -28.07
C TYR A 43 7.29 -15.82 -27.91
N ALA A 44 8.24 -16.40 -28.65
CA ALA A 44 8.56 -17.83 -28.50
C ALA A 44 9.03 -18.17 -27.07
N VAL A 45 9.82 -17.28 -26.45
CA VAL A 45 10.23 -17.40 -25.04
C VAL A 45 9.02 -17.31 -24.11
N PHE A 46 8.12 -16.34 -24.31
CA PHE A 46 6.91 -16.18 -23.49
C PHE A 46 5.87 -17.29 -23.66
N LEU A 47 5.85 -17.98 -24.81
CA LEU A 47 4.97 -19.13 -25.04
C LEU A 47 5.48 -20.40 -24.36
N THR A 48 6.77 -20.48 -24.01
CA THR A 48 7.40 -21.71 -23.49
C THR A 48 7.82 -21.58 -22.03
N ILE A 49 8.45 -20.47 -21.64
CA ILE A 49 9.07 -20.33 -20.32
C ILE A 49 8.05 -20.11 -19.20
N PRO A 50 7.09 -19.17 -19.26
CA PRO A 50 6.09 -19.01 -18.20
C PRO A 50 5.25 -20.28 -17.91
N PRO A 51 4.81 -21.05 -18.92
CA PRO A 51 4.21 -22.37 -18.68
C PRO A 51 5.15 -23.33 -17.97
N LEU A 52 6.42 -23.43 -18.37
CA LEU A 52 7.43 -24.26 -17.71
C LEU A 52 7.66 -23.85 -16.25
N MET A 53 7.77 -22.55 -15.99
CA MET A 53 7.91 -22.00 -14.64
C MET A 53 6.72 -22.36 -13.75
N THR A 54 5.50 -22.24 -14.28
CA THR A 54 4.27 -22.59 -13.56
C THR A 54 4.16 -24.09 -13.33
N TRP A 55 4.47 -24.90 -14.36
CA TRP A 55 4.48 -26.35 -14.29
C TRP A 55 5.43 -26.87 -13.23
N CYS A 56 6.63 -26.29 -13.12
CA CYS A 56 7.62 -26.63 -12.11
C CYS A 56 7.04 -26.55 -10.69
N VAL A 57 6.36 -25.45 -10.35
CA VAL A 57 5.75 -25.28 -9.02
C VAL A 57 4.54 -26.19 -8.83
N TYR A 58 3.73 -26.34 -9.87
CA TYR A 58 2.59 -27.26 -9.85
C TYR A 58 3.03 -28.71 -9.59
N ASP A 59 4.06 -29.20 -10.29
CA ASP A 59 4.57 -30.57 -10.16
C ASP A 59 5.12 -30.84 -8.75
N VAL A 60 5.88 -29.90 -8.18
CA VAL A 60 6.35 -29.96 -6.79
C VAL A 60 5.19 -30.02 -5.78
N SER A 61 4.02 -29.49 -6.15
CA SER A 61 2.84 -29.44 -5.28
C SER A 61 1.95 -30.68 -5.36
N GLN A 62 2.25 -31.65 -6.24
CA GLN A 62 1.39 -32.82 -6.43
C GLN A 62 1.63 -33.92 -5.39
N SER A 63 0.58 -34.73 -5.17
CA SER A 63 0.61 -35.84 -4.19
C SER A 63 1.54 -36.98 -4.55
N HIS A 64 1.97 -37.09 -5.81
CA HIS A 64 2.97 -38.09 -6.22
C HIS A 64 4.40 -37.71 -5.81
N ASN A 65 4.63 -36.44 -5.46
CA ASN A 65 5.93 -35.98 -5.00
C ASN A 65 6.19 -36.49 -3.56
N SER A 66 7.40 -37.01 -3.30
CA SER A 66 7.77 -37.54 -1.97
C SER A 66 7.56 -36.54 -0.85
N ASN A 67 7.77 -35.25 -1.15
CA ASN A 67 7.76 -34.16 -0.19
C ASN A 67 6.34 -33.71 0.17
N TYR A 68 5.32 -34.21 -0.54
CA TYR A 68 3.92 -33.84 -0.30
C TYR A 68 3.48 -34.10 1.15
N LYS A 69 3.96 -35.21 1.74
CA LYS A 69 3.64 -35.63 3.10
C LYS A 69 4.05 -34.60 4.16
N ASP A 70 5.07 -33.79 3.88
CA ASP A 70 5.64 -32.84 4.83
C ASP A 70 4.73 -31.62 5.05
N PHE A 71 4.04 -31.20 3.99
CA PHE A 71 3.16 -30.02 4.01
C PHE A 71 1.67 -30.34 3.89
N GLU A 72 1.28 -31.59 3.57
CA GLU A 72 -0.12 -31.99 3.41
C GLU A 72 -1.00 -31.59 4.61
N ARG A 73 -0.45 -31.71 5.83
CA ARG A 73 -1.14 -31.35 7.09
C ARG A 73 -1.51 -29.87 7.20
N LEU A 74 -0.86 -29.00 6.42
CA LEU A 74 -1.12 -27.56 6.39
C LEU A 74 -2.20 -27.19 5.37
N LEU A 75 -2.58 -28.13 4.51
CA LEU A 75 -3.60 -27.92 3.49
C LEU A 75 -5.00 -28.14 4.05
N SER A 76 -5.95 -27.33 3.59
CA SER A 76 -7.36 -27.40 3.98
C SER A 76 -8.23 -27.94 2.84
N LYS A 77 -9.47 -28.31 3.13
CA LYS A 77 -10.45 -28.69 2.11
C LYS A 77 -10.70 -27.51 1.16
N GLY A 78 -10.43 -27.71 -0.13
CA GLY A 78 -10.67 -26.72 -1.18
C GLY A 78 -12.10 -26.76 -1.70
N TRP A 79 -12.49 -25.72 -2.46
CA TRP A 79 -13.79 -25.66 -3.14
C TRP A 79 -13.74 -26.21 -4.57
N ILE A 80 -12.54 -26.35 -5.15
CA ILE A 80 -12.35 -27.03 -6.44
C ILE A 80 -12.44 -28.55 -6.21
N PRO A 81 -13.33 -29.28 -6.91
CA PRO A 81 -13.48 -30.72 -6.76
C PRO A 81 -12.14 -31.47 -6.89
N GLY A 82 -11.84 -32.33 -5.93
CA GLY A 82 -10.61 -33.12 -5.91
C GLY A 82 -9.32 -32.35 -5.56
N ARG A 83 -9.39 -31.06 -5.19
CA ARG A 83 -8.22 -30.25 -4.82
C ARG A 83 -8.32 -29.72 -3.40
N LYS A 84 -7.19 -29.78 -2.67
CA LYS A 84 -7.01 -29.06 -1.41
C LYS A 84 -6.65 -27.59 -1.70
N VAL A 85 -6.70 -26.75 -0.67
CA VAL A 85 -6.30 -25.35 -0.74
C VAL A 85 -5.21 -25.05 0.28
N ASP A 86 -4.19 -24.30 -0.13
CA ASP A 86 -3.19 -23.74 0.77
C ASP A 86 -3.76 -22.49 1.46
N ASN A 87 -4.34 -22.69 2.64
CA ASN A 87 -4.81 -21.61 3.51
C ASN A 87 -3.83 -21.38 4.68
N SER A 88 -2.54 -21.67 4.48
CA SER A 88 -1.57 -21.70 5.57
C SER A 88 -1.05 -20.31 5.97
N ASP A 89 -1.07 -19.30 5.09
CA ASP A 89 -0.73 -17.90 5.43
C ASP A 89 -1.79 -17.31 6.38
N ALA A 90 -1.39 -16.98 7.62
CA ALA A 90 -2.34 -16.53 8.63
C ALA A 90 -2.95 -15.14 8.32
N GLN A 91 -2.20 -14.26 7.66
CA GLN A 91 -2.66 -12.91 7.31
C GLN A 91 -3.68 -12.99 6.18
N TYR A 92 -3.37 -13.74 5.11
CA TYR A 92 -4.29 -13.90 3.99
C TYR A 92 -5.52 -14.73 4.37
N ARG A 93 -5.34 -15.81 5.16
CA ARG A 93 -6.45 -16.62 5.69
C ARG A 93 -7.48 -15.75 6.42
N SER A 94 -7.02 -14.87 7.31
CA SER A 94 -7.90 -13.96 8.04
C SER A 94 -8.74 -13.08 7.10
N PHE A 95 -8.13 -12.53 6.04
CA PHE A 95 -8.87 -11.78 5.02
C PHE A 95 -9.84 -12.68 4.26
N ARG A 96 -9.35 -13.81 3.72
CA ARG A 96 -10.07 -14.76 2.87
C ARG A 96 -11.32 -15.31 3.54
N ASP A 97 -11.18 -15.79 4.78
CA ASP A 97 -12.27 -16.42 5.53
C ASP A 97 -13.37 -15.39 5.90
N ASN A 98 -13.03 -14.09 5.94
CA ASN A 98 -13.96 -13.00 6.23
C ASN A 98 -14.53 -12.29 4.99
N ILE A 99 -14.15 -12.69 3.76
CA ILE A 99 -14.64 -12.06 2.53
C ILE A 99 -16.18 -11.95 2.48
N PRO A 100 -16.98 -12.98 2.83
CA PRO A 100 -18.44 -12.87 2.79
C PRO A 100 -18.99 -11.78 3.71
N TYR A 101 -18.49 -11.69 4.94
CA TYR A 101 -18.90 -10.66 5.90
C TYR A 101 -18.48 -9.27 5.45
N MET A 102 -17.24 -9.13 4.95
CA MET A 102 -16.76 -7.85 4.43
C MET A 102 -17.54 -7.42 3.18
N ALA A 103 -17.88 -8.35 2.28
CA ALA A 103 -18.71 -8.06 1.10
C ALA A 103 -20.10 -7.57 1.49
N LEU A 104 -20.70 -8.12 2.54
CA LEU A 104 -21.97 -7.63 3.10
C LEU A 104 -21.83 -6.18 3.56
N VAL A 105 -20.79 -5.85 4.33
CA VAL A 105 -20.53 -4.48 4.80
C VAL A 105 -20.26 -3.52 3.64
N LEU A 106 -19.50 -3.95 2.63
CA LEU A 106 -19.20 -3.19 1.42
C LEU A 106 -20.47 -2.81 0.63
N MET A 107 -21.52 -3.64 0.70
CA MET A 107 -22.82 -3.35 0.08
C MET A 107 -23.73 -2.54 0.99
N ILE A 108 -23.83 -2.90 2.27
CA ILE A 108 -24.73 -2.24 3.23
C ILE A 108 -24.29 -0.80 3.52
N HIS A 109 -23.00 -0.53 3.71
CA HIS A 109 -22.52 0.79 4.11
C HIS A 109 -22.90 1.90 3.10
N PRO A 110 -22.61 1.78 1.79
CA PRO A 110 -23.03 2.80 0.81
C PRO A 110 -24.55 2.89 0.66
N LEU A 111 -25.30 1.80 0.85
CA LEU A 111 -26.77 1.82 0.82
C LEU A 111 -27.34 2.60 2.01
N LEU A 112 -26.82 2.34 3.22
CA LEU A 112 -27.18 3.10 4.42
C LEU A 112 -26.83 4.58 4.26
N ARG A 113 -25.68 4.91 3.66
CA ARG A 113 -25.30 6.31 3.37
C ARG A 113 -26.35 7.00 2.50
N ARG A 114 -26.73 6.36 1.39
CA ARG A 114 -27.74 6.91 0.47
C ARG A 114 -29.11 7.03 1.12
N LEU A 115 -29.50 6.04 1.94
CA LEU A 115 -30.74 6.12 2.70
C LEU A 115 -30.73 7.31 3.66
N TYR A 116 -29.66 7.45 4.45
CA TYR A 116 -29.48 8.61 5.34
C TYR A 116 -29.51 9.94 4.58
N GLU A 117 -28.77 10.05 3.47
CA GLU A 117 -28.77 11.26 2.64
C GLU A 117 -30.17 11.55 2.07
N SER A 118 -30.94 10.54 1.67
CA SER A 118 -32.31 10.74 1.17
C SER A 118 -33.27 11.25 2.25
N VAL A 119 -33.16 10.74 3.48
CA VAL A 119 -33.97 11.17 4.62
C VAL A 119 -33.61 12.58 5.04
N VAL A 120 -32.32 12.88 5.16
CA VAL A 120 -31.86 14.23 5.54
C VAL A 120 -32.17 15.24 4.45
N ALA A 121 -31.95 14.92 3.17
CA ALA A 121 -32.28 15.82 2.06
C ALA A 121 -33.78 16.16 1.98
N SER A 122 -34.66 15.20 2.31
CA SER A 122 -36.11 15.44 2.36
C SER A 122 -36.53 16.45 3.43
N SER A 123 -35.70 16.66 4.47
CA SER A 123 -35.97 17.60 5.55
C SER A 123 -35.48 19.03 5.29
N THR A 124 -34.67 19.27 4.25
CA THR A 124 -33.92 20.53 4.05
C THR A 124 -34.22 21.23 2.72
N GLN A 125 -35.43 21.04 2.15
CA GLN A 125 -35.89 21.72 0.94
C GLN A 125 -36.26 23.20 1.18
N GLU A 126 -35.28 24.06 1.43
CA GLU A 126 -35.40 25.50 1.17
C GLU A 126 -34.17 26.01 0.42
N ARG A 127 -34.37 27.00 -0.45
CA ARG A 127 -33.40 27.55 -1.42
C ARG A 127 -32.02 27.83 -0.80
N GLN A 128 -31.09 26.89 -0.92
CA GLN A 128 -29.71 27.05 -0.47
C GLN A 128 -28.80 27.52 -1.61
N SER A 129 -27.90 28.46 -1.30
CA SER A 129 -26.79 28.81 -2.19
C SER A 129 -25.84 27.62 -2.37
N GLU A 130 -25.08 27.60 -3.47
CA GLU A 130 -24.11 26.53 -3.76
C GLU A 130 -23.07 26.34 -2.63
N ALA A 131 -22.63 27.45 -2.01
CA ALA A 131 -21.73 27.40 -0.86
C ALA A 131 -22.37 26.72 0.37
N ASN A 132 -23.66 26.96 0.62
CA ASN A 132 -24.38 26.33 1.72
C ASN A 132 -24.61 24.83 1.46
N ALA A 133 -24.88 24.46 0.21
CA ALA A 133 -25.08 23.06 -0.18
C ALA A 133 -23.81 22.21 0.00
N THR A 134 -22.64 22.73 -0.35
CA THR A 134 -21.35 22.01 -0.19
C THR A 134 -20.96 21.80 1.27
N GLU A 135 -21.25 22.77 2.14
CA GLU A 135 -21.03 22.62 3.58
C GLU A 135 -22.06 21.67 4.21
N ALA A 136 -23.34 21.76 3.83
CA ALA A 136 -24.35 20.80 4.26
C ALA A 136 -23.98 19.35 3.89
N ARG A 137 -23.39 19.15 2.70
CA ARG A 137 -22.87 17.83 2.28
C ARG A 137 -21.75 17.34 3.18
N LEU A 138 -20.75 18.18 3.49
CA LEU A 138 -19.67 17.83 4.42
C LEU A 138 -20.24 17.41 5.77
N GLN A 139 -21.15 18.21 6.33
CA GLN A 139 -21.77 17.94 7.62
C GLN A 139 -22.56 16.63 7.61
N GLY A 140 -23.39 16.39 6.60
CA GLY A 140 -24.16 15.16 6.44
C GLY A 140 -23.26 13.92 6.36
N ARG A 141 -22.21 13.99 5.53
CA ARG A 141 -21.22 12.91 5.43
C ARG A 141 -20.54 12.63 6.77
N VAL A 142 -20.01 13.68 7.43
CA VAL A 142 -19.32 13.56 8.72
C VAL A 142 -20.24 13.00 9.80
N THR A 143 -21.52 13.39 9.87
CA THR A 143 -22.48 12.80 10.82
C THR A 143 -22.57 11.29 10.64
N PHE A 144 -22.78 10.84 9.41
CA PHE A 144 -22.90 9.41 9.17
C PHE A 144 -21.58 8.71 9.45
N ASP A 145 -20.45 9.24 8.95
CA ASP A 145 -19.14 8.60 9.13
C ASP A 145 -18.84 8.40 10.62
N LEU A 146 -19.19 9.35 11.49
CA LEU A 146 -19.06 9.20 12.94
C LEU A 146 -19.99 8.16 13.55
N ALA A 147 -21.27 8.19 13.18
CA ALA A 147 -22.26 7.25 13.69
C ALA A 147 -21.89 5.80 13.29
N PHE A 148 -21.54 5.61 12.01
CA PHE A 148 -21.11 4.32 11.51
C PHE A 148 -19.77 3.91 12.13
N ALA A 149 -18.79 4.81 12.25
CA ALA A 149 -17.51 4.51 12.87
C ALA A 149 -17.67 4.10 14.34
N ALA A 150 -18.57 4.71 15.11
CA ALA A 150 -18.83 4.32 16.50
C ALA A 150 -19.34 2.87 16.57
N ILE A 151 -20.36 2.53 15.78
CA ILE A 151 -20.92 1.18 15.71
C ILE A 151 -19.86 0.18 15.23
N PHE A 152 -19.16 0.51 14.15
CA PHE A 152 -18.16 -0.34 13.51
C PHE A 152 -16.96 -0.60 14.45
N LEU A 153 -16.47 0.44 15.13
CA LEU A 153 -15.34 0.33 16.06
C LEU A 153 -15.70 -0.49 17.30
N THR A 154 -16.90 -0.31 17.85
CA THR A 154 -17.38 -1.12 18.97
C THR A 154 -17.59 -2.58 18.55
N ALA A 155 -18.12 -2.85 17.35
CA ALA A 155 -18.24 -4.22 16.84
C ALA A 155 -16.86 -4.88 16.62
N LEU A 156 -15.89 -4.13 16.09
CA LEU A 156 -14.56 -4.65 15.83
C LEU A 156 -13.72 -4.85 17.09
N HIS A 157 -13.77 -3.93 18.05
CA HIS A 157 -12.80 -3.88 19.15
C HIS A 157 -13.45 -3.93 20.55
N GLY A 158 -14.77 -3.95 20.64
CA GLY A 158 -15.50 -4.02 21.90
C GLY A 158 -15.11 -2.88 22.83
N ILE A 159 -14.80 -3.22 24.08
CA ILE A 159 -14.40 -2.23 25.10
C ILE A 159 -13.09 -1.49 24.76
N SER A 160 -12.24 -2.08 23.91
CA SER A 160 -10.98 -1.43 23.49
C SER A 160 -11.20 -0.20 22.61
N ALA A 161 -12.42 0.01 22.09
CA ALA A 161 -12.80 1.26 21.42
C ALA A 161 -12.55 2.50 22.30
N VAL A 162 -12.74 2.38 23.62
CA VAL A 162 -12.48 3.47 24.57
C VAL A 162 -11.01 3.89 24.54
N LYS A 163 -10.08 2.92 24.49
CA LYS A 163 -8.63 3.18 24.40
C LYS A 163 -8.30 3.97 23.15
N ILE A 164 -8.90 3.58 22.02
CA ILE A 164 -8.73 4.24 20.73
C ILE A 164 -9.21 5.69 20.81
N PHE A 165 -10.43 5.95 21.30
CA PHE A 165 -10.93 7.31 21.46
C PHE A 165 -10.06 8.18 22.37
N THR A 166 -9.52 7.62 23.46
CA THR A 166 -8.56 8.33 24.33
C THR A 166 -7.30 8.73 23.56
N ILE A 167 -6.72 7.81 22.79
CA ILE A 167 -5.54 8.10 21.95
C ILE A 167 -5.85 9.22 20.95
N LEU A 168 -7.03 9.15 20.29
CA LEU A 168 -7.47 10.18 19.33
C LEU A 168 -7.61 11.54 20.01
N TRP A 169 -8.22 11.58 21.19
CA TRP A 169 -8.39 12.83 21.94
C TRP A 169 -7.04 13.46 22.33
N ILE A 170 -6.09 12.65 22.84
CA ILE A 170 -4.74 13.14 23.18
C ILE A 170 -4.05 13.70 21.94
N ASN A 171 -4.08 12.96 20.83
CA ASN A 171 -3.44 13.39 19.58
C ASN A 171 -4.06 14.68 19.02
N TYR A 172 -5.39 14.82 19.08
CA TYR A 172 -6.07 16.07 18.71
C TYR A 172 -5.61 17.24 19.58
N LYS A 173 -5.50 17.04 20.91
CA LYS A 173 -5.01 18.08 21.82
C LYS A 173 -3.55 18.46 21.56
N ILE A 174 -2.70 17.51 21.17
CA ILE A 174 -1.33 17.80 20.73
C ILE A 174 -1.33 18.79 19.55
N ALA A 175 -2.25 18.62 18.59
CA ALA A 175 -2.36 19.56 17.48
C ALA A 175 -2.93 20.91 17.92
N THR A 176 -4.08 20.91 18.59
CA THR A 176 -4.89 22.14 18.73
C THR A 176 -4.62 22.95 19.98
N ALA A 177 -4.03 22.35 21.03
CA ALA A 177 -3.85 23.00 22.32
C ALA A 177 -2.38 23.37 22.63
N LEU A 178 -1.40 22.69 22.02
CA LEU A 178 0.00 23.01 22.24
C LEU A 178 0.42 24.27 21.48
N PRO A 179 1.41 25.02 21.99
CA PRO A 179 2.06 26.07 21.21
C PRO A 179 2.68 25.48 19.94
N LYS A 180 2.45 26.19 18.84
CA LYS A 180 2.81 25.76 17.48
C LYS A 180 4.23 25.19 17.31
N GLN A 181 5.21 25.79 17.96
CA GLN A 181 6.63 25.36 17.91
C GLN A 181 6.88 23.95 18.45
N TYR A 182 6.00 23.45 19.32
CA TYR A 182 6.12 22.11 19.92
C TYR A 182 5.27 21.06 19.22
N VAL A 183 4.25 21.46 18.44
CA VAL A 183 3.28 20.55 17.82
C VAL A 183 3.99 19.47 16.98
N GLY A 184 4.95 19.85 16.13
CA GLY A 184 5.65 18.91 15.27
C GLY A 184 6.45 17.86 16.07
N VAL A 185 7.23 18.30 17.05
CA VAL A 185 8.06 17.41 17.89
C VAL A 185 7.17 16.52 18.76
N ALA A 186 6.17 17.09 19.44
CA ALA A 186 5.22 16.35 20.28
C ALA A 186 4.44 15.31 19.46
N THR A 187 4.06 15.64 18.22
CA THR A 187 3.40 14.71 17.30
C THR A 187 4.28 13.49 17.03
N TRP A 188 5.55 13.69 16.69
CA TRP A 188 6.47 12.58 16.44
C TRP A 188 6.76 11.76 17.69
N ILE A 189 7.05 12.40 18.83
CA ILE A 189 7.31 11.69 20.10
C ILE A 189 6.11 10.84 20.50
N PHE A 190 4.91 11.43 20.49
CA PHE A 190 3.69 10.71 20.86
C PHE A 190 3.40 9.54 19.93
N ASN A 191 3.43 9.75 18.61
CA ASN A 191 3.05 8.72 17.65
C ASN A 191 4.09 7.59 17.52
N ILE A 192 5.39 7.90 17.60
CA ILE A 192 6.43 6.86 17.66
C ILE A 192 6.33 6.11 18.99
N GLY A 193 6.21 6.83 20.12
CA GLY A 193 6.00 6.21 21.43
C GLY A 193 4.78 5.30 21.46
N LEU A 194 3.70 5.70 20.77
CA LEU A 194 2.49 4.89 20.64
C LEU A 194 2.72 3.59 19.87
N LEU A 195 3.52 3.59 18.79
CA LEU A 195 3.88 2.37 18.07
C LEU A 195 4.57 1.37 19.02
N PHE A 196 5.58 1.83 19.75
CA PHE A 196 6.29 0.99 20.74
C PHE A 196 5.38 0.53 21.87
N ALA A 197 4.58 1.43 22.44
CA ALA A 197 3.70 1.10 23.56
C ALA A 197 2.60 0.11 23.15
N ASN A 198 2.07 0.22 21.94
CA ASN A 198 1.09 -0.72 21.38
C ASN A 198 1.65 -2.15 21.30
N GLU A 199 2.88 -2.30 20.81
CA GLU A 199 3.56 -3.59 20.67
C GLU A 199 3.99 -4.15 22.03
N LEU A 200 4.71 -3.36 22.83
CA LEU A 200 5.27 -3.80 24.11
C LEU A 200 4.20 -4.11 25.16
N SER A 201 3.03 -3.46 25.09
CA SER A 201 1.91 -3.67 26.01
C SER A 201 0.78 -4.50 25.42
N ASN A 202 0.95 -5.12 24.24
CA ASN A 202 -0.07 -5.94 23.56
C ASN A 202 -1.45 -5.27 23.48
N GLY A 203 -1.50 -3.96 23.21
CA GLY A 203 -2.74 -3.18 23.13
C GLY A 203 -3.41 -2.82 24.46
N TYR A 204 -2.62 -2.74 25.54
CA TYR A 204 -3.02 -2.25 26.86
C TYR A 204 -4.16 -3.06 27.49
N GLN A 205 -3.96 -4.35 27.73
CA GLN A 205 -4.97 -5.18 28.42
C GLN A 205 -5.34 -4.57 29.77
N PHE A 206 -6.64 -4.48 30.07
CA PHE A 206 -7.13 -3.88 31.31
C PHE A 206 -6.62 -4.64 32.53
N ALA A 207 -6.51 -5.97 32.45
CA ALA A 207 -5.91 -6.78 33.51
C ALA A 207 -4.45 -6.39 33.78
N TRP A 208 -3.67 -6.13 32.73
CA TRP A 208 -2.29 -5.67 32.86
C TRP A 208 -2.22 -4.28 33.49
N ILE A 209 -3.05 -3.33 33.03
CA ILE A 209 -3.13 -1.98 33.61
C ILE A 209 -3.52 -2.04 35.10
N ALA A 210 -4.56 -2.80 35.43
CA ALA A 210 -5.06 -2.96 36.80
C ALA A 210 -3.98 -3.54 37.73
N SER A 211 -3.20 -4.51 37.23
CA SER A 211 -2.12 -5.11 38.02
C SER A 211 -0.98 -4.15 38.38
N TYR A 212 -0.79 -3.08 37.61
CA TYR A 212 0.28 -2.10 37.82
C TYR A 212 -0.19 -0.86 38.61
N LEU A 213 -1.46 -0.45 38.40
CA LEU A 213 -2.01 0.76 39.04
C LEU A 213 -2.66 0.49 40.40
N LEU A 214 -3.16 -0.72 40.65
CA LEU A 214 -3.86 -1.04 41.88
C LEU A 214 -2.99 -1.87 42.82
N PRO A 215 -2.99 -1.60 44.13
CA PRO A 215 -2.31 -2.45 45.10
C PRO A 215 -2.92 -3.86 45.08
N PRO A 216 -2.12 -4.92 45.28
CA PRO A 216 -2.63 -6.28 45.26
C PRO A 216 -3.66 -6.47 46.37
N GLN A 217 -4.93 -6.65 45.99
CA GLN A 217 -5.99 -7.00 46.94
C GLN A 217 -6.11 -8.53 46.99
N THR A 218 -5.91 -9.11 48.17
CA THR A 218 -6.11 -10.55 48.43
C THR A 218 -7.45 -10.76 49.13
N THR A 219 -8.22 -11.76 48.71
CA THR A 219 -9.35 -12.28 49.50
C THR A 219 -8.84 -13.04 50.72
N ALA A 220 -9.71 -13.28 51.70
CA ALA A 220 -9.41 -14.13 52.88
C ALA A 220 -9.02 -15.58 52.52
N GLY A 221 -9.19 -16.00 51.25
CA GLY A 221 -8.76 -17.28 50.70
C GLY A 221 -7.46 -17.23 49.88
N GLY A 222 -6.76 -16.08 49.83
CA GLY A 222 -5.46 -15.95 49.14
C GLY A 222 -5.55 -15.69 47.63
N GLU A 223 -6.73 -15.56 47.04
CA GLU A 223 -6.88 -15.23 45.61
C GLU A 223 -6.77 -13.71 45.37
N LYS A 224 -6.03 -13.34 44.30
CA LYS A 224 -5.88 -11.95 43.86
C LYS A 224 -7.17 -11.41 43.25
N LEU A 225 -7.83 -10.49 43.96
CA LEU A 225 -9.08 -9.82 43.56
C LEU A 225 -8.89 -8.84 42.39
N THR A 226 -7.68 -8.34 42.16
CA THR A 226 -7.36 -7.36 41.11
C THR A 226 -7.46 -7.92 39.67
N GLY A 227 -7.71 -9.21 39.50
CA GLY A 227 -7.79 -9.86 38.19
C GLY A 227 -9.21 -9.98 37.61
N ASP A 228 -10.23 -10.27 38.41
CA ASP A 228 -11.49 -10.84 37.87
C ASP A 228 -12.29 -9.81 37.03
N TRP A 229 -12.54 -8.60 37.52
CA TRP A 229 -13.28 -7.59 36.75
C TRP A 229 -12.51 -7.10 35.50
N ALA A 230 -11.19 -6.96 35.60
CA ALA A 230 -10.36 -6.44 34.52
C ALA A 230 -10.19 -7.49 33.41
N THR A 231 -10.03 -8.76 33.77
CA THR A 231 -10.06 -9.88 32.83
C THR A 231 -11.46 -10.06 32.20
N ARG A 232 -12.54 -9.84 32.96
CA ARG A 232 -13.90 -9.79 32.39
C ARG A 232 -14.05 -8.64 31.38
N LEU A 233 -13.49 -7.46 31.63
CA LEU A 233 -13.48 -6.39 30.62
C LEU A 233 -12.69 -6.78 29.38
N ASP A 234 -11.50 -7.37 29.54
CA ASP A 234 -10.71 -7.84 28.40
C ASP A 234 -11.44 -8.95 27.61
N SER A 235 -12.34 -9.71 28.25
CA SER A 235 -13.20 -10.71 27.57
C SER A 235 -14.27 -10.10 26.68
N LEU A 236 -14.68 -8.84 26.92
CA LEU A 236 -15.60 -8.06 26.07
C LEU A 236 -14.89 -7.52 24.82
N SER A 237 -14.11 -8.40 24.19
CA SER A 237 -13.39 -8.11 22.96
C SER A 237 -14.31 -8.23 21.75
N GLY A 238 -14.14 -7.31 20.79
CA GLY A 238 -14.88 -7.36 19.52
C GLY A 238 -14.31 -8.41 18.56
N LEU A 239 -14.78 -8.39 17.31
CA LEU A 239 -14.38 -9.34 16.26
C LEU A 239 -12.86 -9.41 16.02
N ILE A 240 -12.15 -8.31 16.23
CA ILE A 240 -10.70 -8.18 16.10
C ILE A 240 -10.15 -7.63 17.43
N PRO A 241 -9.87 -8.49 18.42
CA PRO A 241 -9.40 -8.07 19.74
C PRO A 241 -8.05 -7.33 19.70
N ARG A 242 -7.19 -7.71 18.74
CA ARG A 242 -5.84 -7.14 18.56
C ARG A 242 -5.86 -5.86 17.73
N TRP A 243 -6.61 -4.87 18.21
CA TRP A 243 -6.78 -3.57 17.56
C TRP A 243 -5.43 -2.88 17.26
N HIS A 244 -4.46 -3.03 18.14
CA HIS A 244 -3.15 -2.40 18.09
C HIS A 244 -2.32 -2.76 16.84
N ILE A 245 -2.51 -3.96 16.28
CA ILE A 245 -1.76 -4.42 15.08
C ILE A 245 -2.11 -3.57 13.86
N LEU A 246 -3.41 -3.36 13.62
CA LEU A 246 -3.90 -2.59 12.46
C LEU A 246 -3.86 -1.08 12.72
N PHE A 247 -3.73 -0.68 13.99
CA PHE A 247 -3.66 0.72 14.39
C PHE A 247 -2.44 1.46 13.82
N ASN A 248 -1.38 0.75 13.41
CA ASN A 248 -0.21 1.35 12.76
C ASN A 248 -0.58 2.21 11.54
N ILE A 249 -1.59 1.82 10.74
CA ILE A 249 -2.08 2.65 9.63
C ILE A 249 -2.77 3.91 10.14
N THR A 250 -3.49 3.80 11.26
CA THR A 250 -4.20 4.92 11.90
C THR A 250 -3.21 5.98 12.39
N VAL A 251 -2.05 5.57 12.95
CA VAL A 251 -0.97 6.47 13.37
C VAL A 251 -0.52 7.42 12.24
N LEU A 252 -0.50 6.94 11.00
CA LEU A 252 -0.15 7.78 9.85
C LEU A 252 -1.17 8.90 9.64
N ARG A 253 -2.45 8.64 9.87
CA ARG A 253 -3.51 9.65 9.80
C ARG A 253 -3.43 10.66 10.93
N LEU A 254 -3.06 10.21 12.14
CA LEU A 254 -2.84 11.08 13.30
C LEU A 254 -1.76 12.12 13.01
N ILE A 255 -0.60 11.66 12.52
CA ILE A 255 0.50 12.53 12.12
C ILE A 255 0.06 13.45 10.96
N ALA A 256 -0.62 12.92 9.95
CA ALA A 256 -1.07 13.70 8.80
C ALA A 256 -1.99 14.86 9.22
N PHE A 257 -2.95 14.60 10.11
CA PHE A 257 -3.83 15.64 10.63
C PHE A 257 -3.06 16.73 11.37
N ASN A 258 -2.16 16.36 12.29
CA ASN A 258 -1.41 17.33 13.09
C ASN A 258 -0.55 18.25 12.20
N PHE A 259 0.10 17.69 11.17
CA PHE A 259 0.89 18.48 10.22
C PHE A 259 0.02 19.32 9.28
N ASP A 260 -1.09 18.79 8.76
CA ASP A 260 -2.01 19.57 7.93
C ASP A 260 -2.63 20.73 8.75
N TYR A 261 -2.93 20.52 10.04
CA TYR A 261 -3.36 21.57 10.96
C TYR A 261 -2.27 22.61 11.17
N LEU A 262 -1.04 22.18 11.47
CA LEU A 262 0.12 23.06 11.67
C LEU A 262 0.37 23.95 10.44
N TRP A 263 0.31 23.39 9.24
CA TRP A 263 0.48 24.14 7.98
C TRP A 263 -0.71 25.05 7.70
N SER A 264 -1.94 24.68 8.10
CA SER A 264 -3.12 25.56 7.92
C SER A 264 -3.03 26.85 8.73
N GLN A 265 -2.31 26.85 9.86
CA GLN A 265 -2.07 28.04 10.68
C GLN A 265 -1.07 29.00 10.03
N ASP A 266 -0.11 28.47 9.27
CA ASP A 266 0.86 29.26 8.54
C ASP A 266 0.43 29.49 7.10
N ARG A 267 -0.49 30.42 6.85
CA ARG A 267 -0.83 30.79 5.46
C ARG A 267 0.32 31.42 4.65
N ARG A 268 1.48 31.70 5.29
CA ARG A 268 2.77 32.01 4.62
C ARG A 268 3.73 30.80 4.53
N ALA A 269 3.56 29.80 5.39
CA ALA A 269 4.25 28.51 5.31
C ALA A 269 3.21 27.44 4.96
N SER A 270 2.67 27.63 3.77
CA SER A 270 2.20 26.59 2.88
C SER A 270 3.03 25.30 3.10
N SER A 271 2.44 24.10 2.98
CA SER A 271 3.15 22.82 3.14
C SER A 271 4.54 22.90 2.49
N PRO A 272 5.60 22.25 3.00
CA PRO A 272 6.94 22.45 2.42
C PRO A 272 7.04 22.07 0.91
N ILE A 273 6.02 21.40 0.36
CA ILE A 273 5.75 21.26 -1.08
C ILE A 273 5.36 22.59 -1.75
N GLU A 274 4.44 23.34 -1.15
CA GLU A 274 4.06 24.67 -1.58
C GLU A 274 5.23 25.64 -1.46
N VAL A 275 6.10 25.60 -0.44
CA VAL A 275 7.32 26.46 -0.37
C VAL A 275 8.27 26.21 -1.56
N CYS A 276 8.41 24.95 -1.98
CA CYS A 276 9.17 24.57 -3.18
C CYS A 276 8.59 25.22 -4.46
N LEU A 277 7.26 25.38 -4.53
CA LEU A 277 6.55 26.07 -5.62
C LEU A 277 6.39 27.60 -5.42
N HIS A 278 6.44 28.08 -4.17
CA HIS A 278 6.27 29.47 -3.75
C HIS A 278 7.51 30.33 -4.10
N SER A 279 8.61 29.67 -4.48
CA SER A 279 9.71 30.29 -5.24
C SER A 279 9.28 30.86 -6.60
N VAL A 280 8.05 30.56 -7.04
CA VAL A 280 7.50 31.05 -8.32
C VAL A 280 6.42 32.13 -8.12
N PHE A 281 5.60 32.14 -7.05
CA PHE A 281 4.55 33.18 -6.86
C PHE A 281 4.18 33.45 -5.39
N PRO A 282 4.17 34.72 -4.93
CA PRO A 282 3.75 35.08 -3.58
C PRO A 282 2.29 35.62 -3.53
N HIS A 283 1.52 35.14 -2.54
CA HIS A 283 0.25 35.68 -2.03
C HIS A 283 -1.08 35.33 -2.73
N GLY A 284 -1.98 34.67 -1.98
CA GLY A 284 -3.41 34.52 -2.26
C GLY A 284 -4.13 33.55 -1.30
N SER A 285 -5.41 33.77 -1.05
CA SER A 285 -6.32 32.81 -0.39
C SER A 285 -6.61 31.57 -1.26
N ILE A 286 -7.28 30.55 -0.72
CA ILE A 286 -7.74 29.37 -1.48
C ILE A 286 -8.62 29.78 -2.66
N ALA A 287 -9.53 30.74 -2.44
CA ALA A 287 -10.36 31.31 -3.50
C ALA A 287 -9.50 32.01 -4.55
N ASP A 288 -8.50 32.79 -4.13
CA ASP A 288 -7.58 33.47 -5.06
C ASP A 288 -6.72 32.48 -5.85
N THR A 289 -6.33 31.35 -5.27
CA THR A 289 -5.52 30.33 -5.96
C THR A 289 -6.36 29.56 -6.98
N LEU A 290 -7.59 29.20 -6.63
CA LEU A 290 -8.54 28.55 -7.54
C LEU A 290 -8.93 29.51 -8.68
N GLN A 291 -9.19 30.78 -8.36
CA GLN A 291 -9.57 31.81 -9.33
C GLN A 291 -8.39 32.21 -10.23
N LYS A 292 -7.17 32.36 -9.69
CA LYS A 292 -5.97 32.63 -10.50
C LYS A 292 -5.58 31.45 -11.41
N LYS A 293 -5.90 30.21 -11.02
CA LYS A 293 -5.66 29.01 -11.84
C LYS A 293 -6.87 28.59 -12.70
N ASN A 294 -8.01 29.29 -12.63
CA ASN A 294 -9.29 28.86 -13.24
C ASN A 294 -9.62 27.38 -12.96
N LEU A 295 -9.39 26.92 -11.73
CA LEU A 295 -9.63 25.52 -11.34
C LEU A 295 -11.06 25.33 -10.82
N ASP A 296 -11.74 24.33 -11.37
CA ASP A 296 -13.05 23.87 -10.91
C ASP A 296 -12.92 23.04 -9.62
N PRO A 297 -13.53 23.46 -8.48
CA PRO A 297 -13.51 22.72 -7.22
C PRO A 297 -14.05 21.29 -7.32
N THR A 298 -14.95 21.02 -8.28
CA THR A 298 -15.56 19.71 -8.49
C THR A 298 -14.66 18.75 -9.29
N ASN A 299 -13.61 19.28 -9.92
CA ASN A 299 -12.70 18.51 -10.78
C ASN A 299 -11.22 18.78 -10.44
N LEU A 300 -10.91 18.95 -9.16
CA LEU A 300 -9.54 19.12 -8.70
C LEU A 300 -8.76 17.82 -8.78
N SER A 301 -7.50 17.90 -9.23
CA SER A 301 -6.60 16.76 -9.17
C SER A 301 -6.31 16.40 -7.71
N GLU A 302 -5.97 15.14 -7.42
CA GLU A 302 -5.54 14.72 -6.08
C GLU A 302 -4.42 15.60 -5.51
N ARG A 303 -3.49 16.01 -6.38
CA ARG A 303 -2.40 16.92 -6.00
C ARG A 303 -2.96 18.25 -5.52
N ASP A 304 -3.87 18.86 -6.27
CA ASP A 304 -4.47 20.14 -5.91
C ASP A 304 -5.27 20.03 -4.60
N ARG A 305 -6.06 18.96 -4.43
CA ARG A 305 -6.83 18.71 -3.19
C ARG A 305 -5.96 18.55 -1.95
N THR A 306 -4.77 17.99 -2.13
CA THR A 306 -3.78 17.80 -1.07
C THR A 306 -2.96 19.07 -0.79
N GLU A 307 -2.69 19.89 -1.81
CA GLU A 307 -1.89 21.13 -1.71
C GLU A 307 -2.71 22.32 -1.19
N ILE A 308 -3.92 22.56 -1.70
CA ILE A 308 -4.74 23.76 -1.39
C ILE A 308 -5.13 23.84 0.10
N GLY A 309 -5.17 22.70 0.80
CA GLY A 309 -5.44 22.64 2.24
C GLY A 309 -6.92 22.80 2.62
N ALA A 310 -7.31 22.21 3.75
CA ALA A 310 -8.62 22.45 4.36
C ALA A 310 -8.67 23.85 5.00
N LYS A 311 -9.88 24.41 5.18
CA LYS A 311 -10.03 25.69 5.87
C LYS A 311 -9.68 25.51 7.35
N PRO A 312 -9.11 26.51 8.04
CA PRO A 312 -8.84 26.43 9.49
C PRO A 312 -10.08 26.05 10.31
N SER A 313 -11.27 26.50 9.89
CA SER A 313 -12.56 26.13 10.50
C SER A 313 -12.90 24.64 10.38
N ASP A 314 -12.26 23.91 9.47
CA ASP A 314 -12.55 22.49 9.22
C ASP A 314 -11.85 21.58 10.22
N PHE A 315 -10.81 22.07 10.91
CA PHE A 315 -10.03 21.31 11.89
C PHE A 315 -10.76 21.20 13.24
N THR A 316 -11.97 20.66 13.20
CA THR A 316 -12.79 20.38 14.38
C THR A 316 -12.56 18.94 14.84
N PHE A 317 -12.79 18.67 16.13
CA PHE A 317 -12.71 17.32 16.68
C PHE A 317 -13.65 16.34 15.95
N ARG A 318 -14.81 16.84 15.52
CA ARG A 318 -15.81 16.07 14.78
C ARG A 318 -15.26 15.59 13.42
N ASN A 319 -14.71 16.51 12.63
CA ASN A 319 -14.13 16.18 11.32
C ASN A 319 -12.88 15.29 11.47
N TYR A 320 -12.08 15.55 12.50
CA TYR A 320 -10.90 14.77 12.86
C TYR A 320 -11.22 13.30 13.11
N VAL A 321 -12.19 13.01 13.98
CA VAL A 321 -12.58 11.63 14.30
C VAL A 321 -13.17 10.94 13.07
N ALA A 322 -14.00 11.64 12.28
CA ALA A 322 -14.59 11.10 11.05
C ALA A 322 -13.51 10.70 10.03
N TYR A 323 -12.51 11.56 9.84
CA TYR A 323 -11.37 11.29 8.95
C TYR A 323 -10.54 10.09 9.42
N ILE A 324 -10.17 10.05 10.70
CA ILE A 324 -9.29 9.00 11.22
C ILE A 324 -9.99 7.65 11.18
N LEU A 325 -11.24 7.60 11.66
CA LEU A 325 -12.05 6.39 11.75
C LEU A 325 -12.90 6.14 10.49
N TYR A 326 -12.58 6.80 9.38
CA TYR A 326 -13.26 6.58 8.10
C TYR A 326 -13.20 5.09 7.74
N SER A 327 -14.35 4.41 7.92
CA SER A 327 -14.42 2.97 8.05
C SER A 327 -13.95 2.20 6.82
N PRO A 328 -14.24 2.65 5.58
CA PRO A 328 -13.75 1.98 4.37
C PRO A 328 -12.23 1.88 4.29
N LEU A 329 -11.48 2.69 5.03
CA LEU A 329 -10.02 2.68 4.99
C LEU A 329 -9.41 2.57 6.40
N TYR A 330 -10.19 2.19 7.42
CA TYR A 330 -9.74 2.17 8.83
C TYR A 330 -8.82 0.98 9.14
N LEU A 331 -9.27 -0.24 8.82
CA LEU A 331 -8.54 -1.48 9.13
C LEU A 331 -7.28 -1.62 8.27
N VAL A 332 -7.46 -1.48 6.96
CA VAL A 332 -6.41 -1.58 5.96
C VAL A 332 -6.89 -0.88 4.70
N GLY A 333 -5.98 -0.28 3.93
CA GLY A 333 -6.34 0.42 2.70
C GLY A 333 -5.40 1.58 2.38
N PRO A 334 -5.62 2.25 1.25
CA PRO A 334 -4.91 3.48 0.92
C PRO A 334 -4.97 4.55 2.01
N ILE A 335 -3.85 5.22 2.22
CA ILE A 335 -3.69 6.36 3.12
C ILE A 335 -4.08 7.63 2.38
N ILE A 336 -5.07 8.34 2.88
CA ILE A 336 -5.44 9.69 2.47
C ILE A 336 -5.08 10.66 3.60
N ASN A 337 -4.82 11.92 3.24
CA ASN A 337 -4.61 12.98 4.22
C ASN A 337 -5.91 13.71 4.55
N PHE A 338 -5.88 14.57 5.58
CA PHE A 338 -7.06 15.25 6.07
C PHE A 338 -7.65 16.20 5.01
N ASN A 339 -6.79 16.93 4.30
CA ASN A 339 -7.21 17.88 3.27
C ASN A 339 -7.96 17.17 2.13
N ASP A 340 -7.44 16.05 1.65
CA ASP A 340 -8.03 15.25 0.57
C ASP A 340 -9.38 14.64 0.99
N TYR A 341 -9.51 14.21 2.26
CA TYR A 341 -10.77 13.73 2.81
C TYR A 341 -11.84 14.83 2.88
N ILE A 342 -11.48 16.02 3.38
CA ILE A 342 -12.41 17.16 3.49
C ILE A 342 -12.84 17.65 2.10
N ALA A 343 -11.92 17.74 1.14
CA ALA A 343 -12.23 18.15 -0.22
C ALA A 343 -13.27 17.22 -0.88
N GLN A 344 -13.10 15.90 -0.74
CA GLN A 344 -14.04 14.89 -1.27
C GLN A 344 -15.38 14.86 -0.55
N SER A 345 -15.35 15.21 0.74
CA SER A 345 -16.56 15.27 1.54
C SER A 345 -17.45 16.43 1.13
N ARG A 346 -16.87 17.52 0.60
CA ARG A 346 -17.62 18.64 0.01
C ARG A 346 -18.02 18.41 -1.44
N HIS A 347 -17.11 17.89 -2.25
CA HIS A 347 -17.31 17.79 -3.69
C HIS A 347 -17.21 16.32 -4.15
N PRO A 348 -18.28 15.76 -4.75
CA PRO A 348 -18.20 14.44 -5.36
C PRO A 348 -17.22 14.46 -6.53
N LEU A 349 -16.44 13.39 -6.68
CA LEU A 349 -15.48 13.28 -7.77
C LEU A 349 -16.09 12.60 -9.01
N PRO A 350 -15.69 13.00 -10.23
CA PRO A 350 -16.09 12.30 -11.45
C PRO A 350 -15.53 10.87 -11.55
N THR A 351 -14.53 10.53 -10.74
CA THR A 351 -13.86 9.22 -10.73
C THR A 351 -14.66 8.12 -10.05
N THR A 352 -15.71 8.46 -9.29
CA THR A 352 -16.55 7.50 -8.53
C THR A 352 -17.80 7.06 -9.30
N THR A 353 -17.78 7.23 -10.63
CA THR A 353 -18.87 6.84 -11.53
C THR A 353 -18.95 5.33 -11.75
N ARG A 354 -20.15 4.81 -12.03
CA ARG A 354 -20.36 3.36 -12.29
C ARG A 354 -19.50 2.83 -13.44
N SER A 355 -19.25 3.65 -14.46
CA SER A 355 -18.40 3.30 -15.61
C SER A 355 -16.95 3.03 -15.24
N ARG A 356 -16.45 3.57 -14.11
CA ARG A 356 -15.11 3.31 -13.56
C ARG A 356 -15.12 2.20 -12.52
N LEU A 357 -16.15 2.21 -11.67
CA LEU A 357 -16.31 1.25 -10.57
C LEU A 357 -16.46 -0.20 -11.05
N ILE A 358 -17.28 -0.44 -12.08
CA ILE A 358 -17.55 -1.79 -12.59
C ILE A 358 -16.26 -2.45 -13.12
N PRO A 359 -15.48 -1.84 -14.03
CA PRO A 359 -14.19 -2.41 -14.43
C PRO A 359 -13.24 -2.65 -13.27
N TYR A 360 -13.17 -1.74 -12.29
CA TYR A 360 -12.31 -1.91 -11.12
C TYR A 360 -12.72 -3.12 -10.27
N ALA A 361 -14.02 -3.28 -10.01
CA ALA A 361 -14.59 -4.41 -9.28
C ALA A 361 -14.38 -5.74 -10.03
N LEU A 362 -14.57 -5.75 -11.36
CA LEU A 362 -14.29 -6.93 -12.19
C LEU A 362 -12.81 -7.33 -12.15
N ARG A 363 -11.90 -6.35 -12.20
CA ARG A 363 -10.47 -6.61 -12.06
C ARG A 363 -10.12 -7.15 -10.67
N PHE A 364 -10.73 -6.61 -9.61
CA PHE A 364 -10.58 -7.15 -8.26
C PHE A 364 -11.06 -8.60 -8.17
N ALA A 365 -12.26 -8.90 -8.67
CA ALA A 365 -12.82 -10.25 -8.69
C ALA A 365 -11.93 -11.22 -9.48
N PHE A 366 -11.37 -10.79 -10.63
CA PHE A 366 -10.41 -11.58 -11.39
C PHE A 366 -9.14 -11.88 -10.57
N CYS A 367 -8.55 -10.87 -9.92
CA CYS A 367 -7.36 -11.08 -9.09
C CYS A 367 -7.65 -12.01 -7.90
N LEU A 368 -8.84 -11.90 -7.30
CA LEU A 368 -9.27 -12.78 -6.21
C LEU A 368 -9.42 -14.22 -6.69
N LEU A 369 -10.10 -14.43 -7.82
CA LEU A 369 -10.24 -15.74 -8.43
C LEU A 369 -8.88 -16.33 -8.81
N PHE A 370 -7.99 -15.53 -9.37
CA PHE A 370 -6.62 -15.96 -9.70
C PHE A 370 -5.85 -16.43 -8.46
N MET A 371 -5.92 -15.67 -7.36
CA MET A 371 -5.33 -16.07 -6.09
C MET A 371 -5.94 -17.38 -5.57
N GLU A 372 -7.27 -17.51 -5.60
CA GLU A 372 -7.95 -18.74 -5.18
C GLU A 372 -7.48 -19.94 -6.02
N VAL A 373 -7.44 -19.81 -7.35
CA VAL A 373 -6.91 -20.86 -8.22
C VAL A 373 -5.46 -21.18 -7.88
N ALA A 374 -4.58 -20.18 -7.77
CA ALA A 374 -3.17 -20.40 -7.44
C ALA A 374 -2.99 -21.19 -6.11
N LEU A 375 -3.78 -20.88 -5.08
CA LEU A 375 -3.74 -21.59 -3.80
C LEU A 375 -4.23 -23.05 -3.86
N HIS A 376 -5.02 -23.42 -4.87
CA HIS A 376 -5.45 -24.81 -5.08
C HIS A 376 -4.43 -25.65 -5.85
N TYR A 377 -3.46 -25.02 -6.53
CA TYR A 377 -2.57 -25.70 -7.46
C TYR A 377 -1.08 -25.61 -7.11
N LEU A 378 -0.63 -24.57 -6.39
CA LEU A 378 0.80 -24.28 -6.22
C LEU A 378 1.35 -24.48 -4.81
N TYR A 379 0.49 -24.62 -3.78
CA TYR A 379 0.81 -24.94 -2.36
C TYR A 379 2.09 -24.31 -1.76
N ILE A 380 2.48 -23.12 -2.23
CA ILE A 380 3.81 -22.55 -2.02
C ILE A 380 4.05 -22.19 -0.56
N VAL A 381 3.04 -21.63 0.09
CA VAL A 381 3.17 -21.18 1.48
C VAL A 381 3.22 -22.39 2.39
N ALA A 382 2.41 -23.42 2.11
CA ALA A 382 2.46 -24.69 2.84
C ALA A 382 3.84 -25.35 2.73
N ILE A 383 4.41 -25.42 1.53
CA ILE A 383 5.78 -25.94 1.30
C ILE A 383 6.82 -25.11 2.08
N SER A 384 6.76 -23.78 2.01
CA SER A 384 7.67 -22.92 2.77
C SER A 384 7.55 -23.12 4.28
N LYS A 385 6.32 -23.26 4.79
CA LYS A 385 6.04 -23.43 6.23
C LYS A 385 6.34 -24.81 6.77
N SER A 386 6.35 -25.86 5.94
CA SER A 386 6.80 -27.17 6.39
C SER A 386 8.30 -27.23 6.64
N ASN A 387 9.05 -26.22 6.16
CA ASN A 387 10.51 -26.13 6.26
C ASN A 387 11.18 -27.46 5.84
N PRO A 388 10.96 -27.91 4.59
CA PRO A 388 11.53 -29.16 4.11
C PRO A 388 13.05 -29.05 4.01
N ASP A 389 13.71 -30.18 3.83
CA ASP A 389 15.10 -30.19 3.39
C ASP A 389 15.18 -29.49 2.02
N TRP A 390 15.85 -28.34 1.96
CA TRP A 390 15.94 -27.53 0.74
C TRP A 390 16.92 -28.11 -0.28
N SER A 391 17.83 -28.99 0.15
CA SER A 391 18.89 -29.58 -0.68
C SER A 391 18.37 -30.56 -1.74
N ILE A 392 17.17 -31.11 -1.52
CA ILE A 392 16.50 -32.05 -2.44
C ILE A 392 15.94 -31.36 -3.68
N TYR A 393 15.76 -30.04 -3.63
CA TYR A 393 15.22 -29.27 -4.74
C TYR A 393 16.34 -28.80 -5.66
N SER A 394 16.10 -28.94 -6.96
CA SER A 394 17.00 -28.37 -7.96
C SER A 394 17.07 -26.83 -7.85
N PRO A 395 18.17 -26.20 -8.30
CA PRO A 395 18.26 -24.73 -8.35
C PRO A 395 17.09 -24.08 -9.09
N PHE A 396 16.57 -24.73 -10.13
CA PHE A 396 15.40 -24.26 -10.85
C PHE A 396 14.14 -24.30 -9.98
N GLN A 397 13.84 -25.43 -9.34
CA GLN A 397 12.68 -25.56 -8.44
C GLN A 397 12.71 -24.56 -7.29
N LEU A 398 13.86 -24.42 -6.59
CA LEU A 398 14.03 -23.43 -5.53
C LEU A 398 13.78 -22.01 -6.03
N SER A 399 14.29 -21.67 -7.22
CA SER A 399 14.08 -20.36 -7.83
C SER A 399 12.61 -20.13 -8.16
N MET A 400 11.90 -21.15 -8.66
CA MET A 400 10.48 -21.04 -8.98
C MET A 400 9.60 -20.94 -7.74
N LEU A 401 9.88 -21.74 -6.70
CA LEU A 401 9.20 -21.62 -5.41
C LEU A 401 9.36 -20.21 -4.83
N GLY A 402 10.57 -19.66 -4.80
CA GLY A 402 10.82 -18.28 -4.35
C GLY A 402 10.13 -17.23 -5.23
N TYR A 403 10.21 -17.38 -6.55
CA TYR A 403 9.60 -16.45 -7.51
C TYR A 403 8.08 -16.41 -7.40
N PHE A 404 7.40 -17.55 -7.32
CA PHE A 404 5.95 -17.56 -7.15
C PHE A 404 5.52 -17.23 -5.72
N ASN A 405 6.34 -17.52 -4.70
CA ASN A 405 6.08 -17.03 -3.34
C ASN A 405 6.00 -15.50 -3.31
N LEU A 406 6.87 -14.80 -4.04
CA LEU A 406 6.79 -13.34 -4.21
C LEU A 406 5.47 -12.89 -4.86
N HIS A 407 4.92 -13.66 -5.80
CA HIS A 407 3.61 -13.35 -6.40
C HIS A 407 2.47 -13.58 -5.42
N ILE A 408 2.52 -14.63 -4.61
CA ILE A 408 1.56 -14.89 -3.54
C ILE A 408 1.62 -13.77 -2.49
N ILE A 409 2.82 -13.32 -2.09
CA ILE A 409 2.99 -12.17 -1.19
C ILE A 409 2.48 -10.87 -1.84
N TRP A 410 2.71 -10.67 -3.13
CA TRP A 410 2.17 -9.50 -3.82
C TRP A 410 0.63 -9.53 -3.83
N LEU A 411 0.02 -10.68 -4.16
CA LEU A 411 -1.45 -10.86 -4.16
C LEU A 411 -2.07 -10.74 -2.77
N LYS A 412 -1.42 -11.28 -1.73
CA LYS A 412 -1.94 -11.22 -0.36
C LYS A 412 -2.05 -9.80 0.17
N LEU A 413 -1.19 -8.90 -0.30
CA LEU A 413 -1.26 -7.46 0.01
C LEU A 413 -2.20 -6.72 -0.94
N LEU A 414 -2.18 -7.07 -2.23
CA LEU A 414 -3.03 -6.49 -3.27
C LEU A 414 -4.52 -6.57 -2.91
N LEU A 415 -4.99 -7.78 -2.55
CA LEU A 415 -6.41 -8.06 -2.44
C LEU A 415 -7.09 -7.28 -1.30
N PRO A 416 -6.56 -7.26 -0.06
CA PRO A 416 -7.09 -6.37 0.97
C PRO A 416 -7.06 -4.90 0.52
N TRP A 417 -5.93 -4.37 0.04
CA TRP A 417 -5.85 -2.95 -0.34
C TRP A 417 -6.84 -2.57 -1.43
N ARG A 418 -7.05 -3.42 -2.43
CA ARG A 418 -8.05 -3.19 -3.48
C ARG A 418 -9.47 -3.32 -2.99
N PHE A 419 -9.74 -4.26 -2.09
CA PHE A 419 -11.06 -4.43 -1.49
C PHE A 419 -11.47 -3.15 -0.73
N PHE A 420 -10.63 -2.66 0.17
CA PHE A 420 -10.93 -1.46 0.95
C PHE A 420 -10.91 -0.19 0.09
N ARG A 421 -10.08 -0.13 -0.97
CA ARG A 421 -10.21 0.92 -1.98
C ARG A 421 -11.55 0.86 -2.72
N LEU A 422 -12.00 -0.32 -3.15
CA LEU A 422 -13.31 -0.50 -3.79
C LEU A 422 -14.43 -0.05 -2.86
N TRP A 423 -14.36 -0.38 -1.57
CA TRP A 423 -15.31 0.11 -0.57
C TRP A 423 -15.35 1.64 -0.55
N SER A 424 -14.18 2.29 -0.44
CA SER A 424 -14.08 3.75 -0.43
C SER A 424 -14.64 4.37 -1.71
N LEU A 425 -14.35 3.79 -2.87
CA LEU A 425 -14.83 4.27 -4.16
C LEU A 425 -16.36 4.16 -4.28
N LEU A 426 -16.95 3.06 -3.81
CA LEU A 426 -18.41 2.88 -3.75
C LEU A 426 -19.08 3.89 -2.81
N ASP A 427 -18.38 4.27 -1.74
CA ASP A 427 -18.83 5.33 -0.83
C ASP A 427 -18.65 6.74 -1.42
N GLY A 428 -17.83 6.91 -2.45
CA GLY A 428 -17.64 8.19 -3.14
C GLY A 428 -16.34 8.93 -2.79
N VAL A 429 -15.38 8.26 -2.16
CA VAL A 429 -14.03 8.77 -1.89
C VAL A 429 -13.02 7.96 -2.73
N ASP A 430 -12.23 8.62 -3.57
CA ASP A 430 -11.19 8.05 -4.43
C ASP A 430 -9.78 8.25 -3.85
N PRO A 431 -9.30 7.28 -3.05
CA PRO A 431 -7.91 7.28 -2.62
C PRO A 431 -6.98 6.71 -3.70
N PRO A 432 -5.66 6.94 -3.62
CA PRO A 432 -4.71 6.40 -4.60
C PRO A 432 -4.64 4.87 -4.60
N GLU A 433 -4.49 4.26 -5.78
CA GLU A 433 -4.22 2.82 -5.87
C GLU A 433 -2.84 2.48 -5.29
N ASN A 434 -2.80 1.51 -4.37
CA ASN A 434 -1.57 1.11 -3.69
C ASN A 434 -0.68 0.21 -4.53
N MET A 435 -1.26 -0.59 -5.43
CA MET A 435 -0.54 -1.60 -6.20
C MET A 435 -0.84 -1.42 -7.68
N VAL A 436 -0.04 -0.57 -8.31
CA VAL A 436 -0.24 -0.17 -9.72
C VAL A 436 0.14 -1.32 -10.66
N ARG A 437 1.22 -2.05 -10.34
CA ARG A 437 1.79 -3.09 -11.21
C ARG A 437 2.22 -4.31 -10.42
N CYS A 438 2.19 -5.46 -11.09
CA CYS A 438 2.77 -6.70 -10.58
C CYS A 438 4.29 -6.55 -10.39
N ILE A 439 4.85 -7.29 -9.43
CA ILE A 439 6.30 -7.31 -9.16
C ILE A 439 7.12 -7.68 -10.41
N SER A 440 6.59 -8.55 -11.27
CA SER A 440 7.23 -8.91 -12.56
C SER A 440 6.84 -8.03 -13.74
N ASN A 441 6.14 -6.93 -13.50
CA ASN A 441 5.84 -5.89 -14.49
C ASN A 441 6.44 -4.53 -14.09
N GLN A 442 7.62 -4.58 -13.46
CA GLN A 442 8.34 -3.41 -13.00
C GLN A 442 9.84 -3.47 -13.37
N PRO A 443 10.29 -2.72 -14.40
CA PRO A 443 11.66 -2.77 -14.88
C PRO A 443 12.62 -1.84 -14.09
N SER A 444 12.32 -1.53 -12.84
CA SER A 444 13.16 -0.68 -11.99
C SER A 444 12.77 -0.85 -10.53
N THR A 445 13.77 -1.00 -9.67
CA THR A 445 13.58 -1.10 -8.22
C THR A 445 13.08 0.23 -7.66
N VAL A 446 13.61 1.36 -8.15
CA VAL A 446 13.10 2.70 -7.78
C VAL A 446 11.63 2.87 -8.17
N ALA A 447 11.26 2.45 -9.39
CA ALA A 447 9.88 2.46 -9.85
C ALA A 447 8.99 1.54 -9.02
N PHE A 448 9.51 0.38 -8.61
CA PHE A 448 8.83 -0.57 -7.72
C PHE A 448 8.43 0.11 -6.42
N TRP A 449 9.37 0.72 -5.70
CA TRP A 449 9.08 1.42 -4.43
C TRP A 449 8.11 2.60 -4.59
N ARG A 450 8.09 3.25 -5.76
CA ARG A 450 7.12 4.33 -6.04
C ARG A 450 5.71 3.82 -6.35
N GLY A 451 5.59 2.63 -6.95
CA GLY A 451 4.33 2.03 -7.39
C GLY A 451 3.75 0.97 -6.46
N HIS A 452 4.53 0.45 -5.53
CA HIS A 452 4.14 -0.46 -4.45
C HIS A 452 3.82 0.35 -3.19
N HIS A 453 2.71 0.03 -2.54
CA HIS A 453 2.18 0.78 -1.40
C HIS A 453 2.18 2.31 -1.64
N ARG A 454 1.73 2.73 -2.82
CA ARG A 454 1.88 4.11 -3.35
C ARG A 454 1.35 5.18 -2.40
N SER A 455 0.24 4.96 -1.69
CA SER A 455 -0.29 5.92 -0.73
C SER A 455 0.68 6.18 0.42
N TYR A 456 1.35 5.12 0.89
CA TYR A 456 2.33 5.21 1.97
C TYR A 456 3.60 5.94 1.51
N ASN A 457 4.12 5.62 0.32
CA ASN A 457 5.24 6.36 -0.26
C ASN A 457 4.93 7.87 -0.38
N ARG A 458 3.72 8.24 -0.80
CA ARG A 458 3.29 9.64 -0.84
C ARG A 458 3.21 10.29 0.53
N TRP A 459 2.69 9.56 1.51
CA TRP A 459 2.64 10.00 2.90
C TRP A 459 4.06 10.25 3.44
N VAL A 460 4.98 9.32 3.26
CA VAL A 460 6.38 9.43 3.69
C VAL A 460 7.06 10.64 3.03
N LEU A 461 6.82 10.85 1.74
CA LEU A 461 7.37 12.00 1.04
C LEU A 461 6.85 13.32 1.63
N ARG A 462 5.53 13.42 1.85
CA ARG A 462 4.87 14.65 2.32
C ARG A 462 5.20 14.99 3.77
N TYR A 463 5.19 14.01 4.68
CA TYR A 463 5.27 14.25 6.13
C TYR A 463 6.66 14.02 6.73
N ILE A 464 7.57 13.36 6.01
CA ILE A 464 8.95 13.11 6.47
C ILE A 464 9.96 13.76 5.53
N TYR A 465 10.04 13.30 4.28
CA TYR A 465 11.13 13.67 3.37
C TYR A 465 11.17 15.17 3.04
N ILE A 466 10.02 15.75 2.69
CA ILE A 466 9.92 17.15 2.25
C ILE A 466 10.13 18.12 3.44
N PRO A 467 9.51 17.93 4.62
CA PRO A 467 9.80 18.73 5.81
C PRO A 467 11.27 18.72 6.24
N MET A 468 12.03 17.65 6.00
CA MET A 468 13.48 17.61 6.28
C MET A 468 14.35 18.40 5.26
N GLY A 469 13.72 19.10 4.31
CA GLY A 469 14.36 19.93 3.29
C GLY A 469 14.49 19.27 1.92
N GLY A 470 13.92 18.06 1.75
CA GLY A 470 13.86 17.34 0.47
C GLY A 470 15.20 17.33 -0.28
N SER A 471 15.16 17.77 -1.54
CA SER A 471 16.35 17.95 -2.41
C SER A 471 16.82 19.40 -2.52
N GLN A 472 16.30 20.32 -1.70
CA GLN A 472 16.50 21.77 -1.87
C GLN A 472 17.82 22.31 -1.27
N ALA A 473 18.67 21.47 -0.69
CA ALA A 473 19.96 21.92 -0.18
C ALA A 473 20.91 22.36 -1.31
N SER A 474 21.26 23.65 -1.35
CA SER A 474 22.35 24.19 -2.17
C SER A 474 23.69 24.03 -1.43
N GLY A 475 24.78 23.74 -2.18
CA GLY A 475 26.15 23.66 -1.64
C GLY A 475 26.70 22.25 -1.36
N ARG A 476 27.88 22.22 -0.70
CA ARG A 476 28.72 21.02 -0.47
C ARG A 476 28.05 19.94 0.40
N HIS A 477 27.04 20.29 1.20
CA HIS A 477 26.33 19.39 2.12
C HIS A 477 25.11 18.68 1.51
N ARG A 478 24.78 18.91 0.23
CA ARG A 478 23.57 18.34 -0.42
C ARG A 478 23.53 16.80 -0.35
N LYS A 479 24.65 16.14 -0.66
CA LYS A 479 24.72 14.68 -0.68
C LYS A 479 24.54 14.07 0.72
N ALA A 480 25.18 14.67 1.73
CA ALA A 480 25.08 14.24 3.12
C ALA A 480 23.65 14.42 3.67
N ARG A 481 23.00 15.56 3.41
CA ARG A 481 21.62 15.80 3.85
C ARG A 481 20.62 14.89 3.12
N ALA A 482 20.81 14.64 1.83
CA ALA A 482 19.99 13.67 1.10
C ALA A 482 20.15 12.25 1.68
N ALA A 483 21.38 11.82 1.98
CA ALA A 483 21.64 10.52 2.61
C ALA A 483 20.99 10.42 3.99
N LEU A 484 21.10 11.46 4.82
CA LEU A 484 20.42 11.53 6.12
C LEU A 484 18.90 11.47 5.98
N ASN A 485 18.32 12.21 5.02
CA ASN A 485 16.88 12.19 4.77
C ASN A 485 16.40 10.80 4.36
N TYR A 486 17.15 10.11 3.48
CA TYR A 486 16.86 8.72 3.12
C TYR A 486 17.00 7.79 4.33
N ALA A 487 18.06 7.91 5.12
CA ALA A 487 18.25 7.11 6.33
C ALA A 487 17.07 7.27 7.31
N CYS A 488 16.64 8.51 7.60
CA CYS A 488 15.48 8.77 8.45
C CYS A 488 14.20 8.15 7.90
N VAL A 489 13.95 8.30 6.59
CA VAL A 489 12.80 7.68 5.92
C VAL A 489 12.84 6.17 6.07
N PHE A 490 13.93 5.50 5.70
CA PHE A 490 14.03 4.04 5.77
C PHE A 490 13.97 3.50 7.20
N THR A 491 14.56 4.22 8.17
CA THR A 491 14.43 3.88 9.60
C THR A 491 12.97 3.95 10.04
N PHE A 492 12.23 5.02 9.69
CA PHE A 492 10.80 5.10 10.01
C PHE A 492 10.00 3.97 9.35
N VAL A 493 10.28 3.67 8.07
CA VAL A 493 9.61 2.58 7.35
C VAL A 493 9.84 1.24 8.05
N ALA A 494 11.07 0.95 8.46
CA ALA A 494 11.39 -0.27 9.18
C ALA A 494 10.69 -0.34 10.55
N LEU A 495 10.75 0.73 11.33
CA LEU A 495 10.09 0.83 12.65
C LEU A 495 8.57 0.68 12.56
N TRP A 496 7.95 1.25 11.51
CA TRP A 496 6.51 1.17 11.30
C TRP A 496 6.05 -0.24 10.90
N HIS A 497 6.89 -0.99 10.18
CA HIS A 497 6.59 -2.35 9.75
C HIS A 497 6.82 -3.40 10.84
N ASP A 498 7.90 -3.29 11.60
CA ASP A 498 8.24 -4.23 12.68
C ASP A 498 9.18 -3.62 13.70
N ILE A 499 8.67 -3.55 14.93
CA ILE A 499 9.38 -3.00 16.08
C ILE A 499 10.44 -3.99 16.60
N ASN A 500 10.33 -5.29 16.30
CA ASN A 500 11.31 -6.30 16.70
C ASN A 500 12.63 -6.24 15.91
N LEU A 501 12.77 -5.26 15.00
CA LEU A 501 13.97 -4.96 14.20
C LEU A 501 14.47 -6.12 13.32
N ARG A 502 13.72 -7.24 13.22
CA ARG A 502 14.09 -8.37 12.35
C ARG A 502 14.01 -7.96 10.88
N LEU A 503 13.00 -7.16 10.55
CA LEU A 503 12.84 -6.55 9.22
C LEU A 503 13.78 -5.36 8.96
N LEU A 504 14.44 -4.80 9.99
CA LEU A 504 15.40 -3.71 9.81
C LEU A 504 16.58 -4.20 8.97
N ILE A 505 17.16 -5.36 9.30
CA ILE A 505 18.29 -5.95 8.57
C ILE A 505 17.91 -6.20 7.09
N TRP A 506 16.70 -6.71 6.85
CA TRP A 506 16.17 -6.88 5.50
C TRP A 506 16.01 -5.53 4.77
N GLY A 507 15.50 -4.49 5.45
CA GLY A 507 15.38 -3.14 4.91
C GLY A 507 16.72 -2.55 4.48
N TRP A 508 17.78 -2.77 5.25
CA TRP A 508 19.14 -2.35 4.88
C TRP A 508 19.70 -3.12 3.68
N LEU A 509 19.44 -4.43 3.57
CA LEU A 509 19.82 -5.22 2.39
C LEU A 509 19.15 -4.70 1.12
N VAL A 510 17.86 -4.33 1.20
CA VAL A 510 17.13 -3.72 0.09
C VAL A 510 17.78 -2.40 -0.34
N VAL A 511 18.13 -1.52 0.60
CA VAL A 511 18.81 -0.25 0.30
C VAL A 511 20.15 -0.51 -0.41
N LEU A 512 20.93 -1.49 0.07
CA LEU A 512 22.18 -1.89 -0.56
C LEU A 512 21.94 -2.37 -2.01
N PHE A 513 20.87 -3.11 -2.26
CA PHE A 513 20.55 -3.62 -3.61
C PHE A 513 19.92 -2.59 -4.56
N VAL A 514 19.42 -1.46 -4.06
CA VAL A 514 18.99 -0.33 -4.91
C VAL A 514 20.20 0.49 -5.40
N LEU A 515 21.30 0.50 -4.64
CA LEU A 515 22.48 1.31 -4.94
C LEU A 515 23.11 1.03 -6.31
N PRO A 516 23.27 -0.24 -6.77
CA PRO A 516 23.75 -0.53 -8.12
C PRO A 516 22.91 0.11 -9.22
N GLU A 517 21.59 0.11 -9.10
CA GLU A 517 20.71 0.77 -10.09
C GLU A 517 20.97 2.28 -10.15
N VAL A 518 21.11 2.91 -8.98
CA VAL A 518 21.36 4.36 -8.87
C VAL A 518 22.71 4.71 -9.46
N LEU A 519 23.76 3.94 -9.13
CA LEU A 519 25.11 4.14 -9.68
C LEU A 519 25.13 3.91 -11.19
N ALA A 520 24.48 2.85 -11.69
CA ALA A 520 24.39 2.57 -13.12
C ALA A 520 23.70 3.71 -13.88
N ARG A 521 22.62 4.30 -13.33
CA ARG A 521 21.96 5.47 -13.94
C ARG A 521 22.85 6.72 -13.96
N MET A 522 23.78 6.85 -13.02
CA MET A 522 24.76 7.95 -13.01
C MET A 522 25.88 7.73 -14.02
N VAL A 523 26.37 6.49 -14.17
CA VAL A 523 27.44 6.13 -15.11
C VAL A 523 26.93 6.12 -16.56
N PHE A 524 25.71 5.61 -16.77
CA PHE A 524 25.07 5.46 -18.08
C PHE A 524 23.80 6.33 -18.18
N PRO A 525 23.93 7.67 -18.20
CA PRO A 525 22.78 8.56 -18.29
C PRO A 525 22.12 8.49 -19.68
N ALA A 526 20.79 8.40 -19.71
CA ALA A 526 20.00 8.29 -20.95
C ALA A 526 20.32 9.35 -22.01
N ARG A 527 20.74 10.56 -21.58
CA ARG A 527 21.08 11.66 -22.48
C ARG A 527 22.27 11.35 -23.41
N ARG A 528 23.20 10.46 -23.00
CA ARG A 528 24.35 10.05 -23.81
C ARG A 528 24.00 9.02 -24.89
N TRP A 529 22.80 8.46 -24.83
CA TRP A 529 22.37 7.37 -25.71
C TRP A 529 21.17 7.75 -26.58
N LYS A 530 20.92 9.05 -26.79
CA LYS A 530 19.79 9.54 -27.59
C LYS A 530 19.81 8.98 -29.01
N ASP A 531 20.99 8.85 -29.60
CA ASP A 531 21.17 8.39 -30.99
C ASP A 531 21.15 6.85 -31.11
N SER A 532 21.28 6.13 -29.99
CA SER A 532 21.30 4.66 -29.92
C SER A 532 20.28 4.09 -28.92
N PRO A 533 18.96 4.36 -29.10
CA PRO A 533 17.93 4.00 -28.13
C PRO A 533 17.79 2.48 -27.93
N ASN A 534 18.09 1.67 -28.94
CA ASN A 534 18.05 0.21 -28.84
C ASN A 534 19.17 -0.35 -27.95
N GLN A 535 20.40 0.14 -28.13
CA GLN A 535 21.54 -0.27 -27.31
C GLN A 535 21.33 0.12 -25.84
N TYR A 536 20.81 1.33 -25.62
CA TYR A 536 20.47 1.78 -24.27
C TYR A 536 19.42 0.89 -23.61
N ARG A 537 18.36 0.53 -24.36
CA ARG A 537 17.33 -0.39 -23.88
C ARG A 537 17.89 -1.77 -23.52
N TRP A 538 18.80 -2.32 -24.33
CA TRP A 538 19.46 -3.58 -24.00
C TRP A 538 20.33 -3.46 -22.75
N LEU A 539 21.13 -2.39 -22.64
CA LEU A 539 21.90 -2.11 -21.43
C LEU A 539 21.00 -2.01 -20.19
N CYS A 540 19.88 -1.30 -20.29
CA CYS A 540 18.89 -1.24 -19.21
C CYS A 540 18.31 -2.63 -18.92
N GLY A 541 18.04 -3.45 -19.94
CA GLY A 541 17.54 -4.82 -19.76
C GLY A 541 18.48 -5.71 -18.96
N LEU A 542 19.79 -5.61 -19.21
CA LEU A 542 20.81 -6.31 -18.41
C LEU A 542 20.81 -5.83 -16.95
N GLY A 543 20.71 -4.52 -16.74
CA GLY A 543 20.58 -3.94 -15.39
C GLY A 543 19.31 -4.42 -14.67
N VAL A 544 18.19 -4.54 -15.38
CA VAL A 544 16.93 -5.06 -14.83
C VAL A 544 17.06 -6.53 -14.46
N ALA A 545 17.66 -7.37 -15.30
CA ALA A 545 17.89 -8.77 -14.99
C ALA A 545 18.74 -8.93 -13.71
N GLY A 546 19.83 -8.18 -13.59
CA GLY A 546 20.68 -8.17 -12.39
C GLY A 546 19.90 -7.73 -11.13
N ASN A 547 19.11 -6.67 -11.23
CA ASN A 547 18.26 -6.22 -10.11
C ASN A 547 17.22 -7.27 -9.71
N CYS A 548 16.59 -7.93 -10.68
CA CYS A 548 15.61 -8.98 -10.39
C CYS A 548 16.25 -10.14 -9.63
N VAL A 549 17.44 -10.59 -10.04
CA VAL A 549 18.18 -11.64 -9.35
C VAL A 549 18.52 -11.21 -7.91
N MET A 550 19.05 -10.00 -7.70
CA MET A 550 19.35 -9.50 -6.35
C MET A 550 18.09 -9.43 -5.46
N MET A 551 16.98 -8.95 -6.00
CA MET A 551 15.70 -8.88 -5.28
C MET A 551 15.13 -10.27 -4.97
N MET A 552 15.22 -11.21 -5.90
CA MET A 552 14.82 -12.60 -5.69
C MET A 552 15.67 -13.24 -4.57
N THR A 553 16.99 -13.06 -4.60
CA THR A 553 17.88 -13.56 -3.54
C THR A 553 17.54 -12.96 -2.17
N SER A 554 17.32 -11.64 -2.09
CA SER A 554 16.88 -10.99 -0.85
C SER A 554 15.58 -11.59 -0.31
N SER A 555 14.67 -11.95 -1.22
CA SER A 555 13.35 -12.48 -0.89
C SER A 555 13.38 -13.97 -0.51
N LEU A 556 14.32 -14.73 -1.07
CA LEU A 556 14.61 -16.09 -0.64
C LEU A 556 15.05 -16.11 0.82
N VAL A 557 15.95 -15.21 1.20
CA VAL A 557 16.44 -15.06 2.60
C VAL A 557 15.31 -14.62 3.53
N GLY A 558 14.58 -13.57 3.17
CA GLY A 558 13.64 -12.92 4.09
C GLY A 558 12.27 -13.60 4.20
N PHE A 559 11.79 -14.26 3.15
CA PHE A 559 10.37 -14.64 3.04
C PHE A 559 10.08 -16.04 2.49
N SER A 560 11.07 -16.79 2.01
CA SER A 560 10.82 -18.09 1.34
C SER A 560 11.54 -19.26 2.00
N VAL A 561 12.88 -19.28 1.93
CA VAL A 561 13.71 -20.46 2.30
C VAL A 561 14.69 -20.17 3.44
N GLY A 562 14.82 -18.91 3.86
CA GLY A 562 15.72 -18.51 4.93
C GLY A 562 17.18 -18.40 4.49
N VAL A 563 18.07 -18.12 5.46
CA VAL A 563 19.51 -17.97 5.22
C VAL A 563 20.14 -19.29 4.76
N GLU A 564 19.75 -20.41 5.38
CA GLU A 564 20.27 -21.74 5.10
C GLU A 564 19.92 -22.19 3.68
N GLY A 565 18.63 -22.20 3.32
CA GLY A 565 18.19 -22.55 1.97
C GLY A 565 18.74 -21.60 0.89
N THR A 566 18.95 -20.32 1.21
CA THR A 566 19.61 -19.40 0.26
C THR A 566 21.09 -19.74 0.08
N ARG A 567 21.80 -20.09 1.16
CA ARG A 567 23.21 -20.50 1.08
C ARG A 567 23.37 -21.75 0.22
N GLU A 568 22.49 -22.74 0.41
CA GLU A 568 22.46 -23.96 -0.41
C GLU A 568 22.18 -23.66 -1.87
N TRP A 569 21.22 -22.77 -2.15
CA TRP A 569 20.94 -22.32 -3.51
C TRP A 569 22.15 -21.64 -4.15
N VAL A 570 22.80 -20.69 -3.46
CA VAL A 570 24.00 -20.01 -3.96
C VAL A 570 25.13 -21.02 -4.22
N GLY A 571 25.36 -21.94 -3.30
CA GLY A 571 26.36 -23.00 -3.45
C GLY A 571 26.08 -23.90 -4.65
N SER A 572 24.82 -24.27 -4.86
CA SER A 572 24.40 -25.14 -5.97
C SER A 572 24.45 -24.43 -7.33
N VAL A 573 24.12 -23.14 -7.38
CA VAL A 573 24.16 -22.35 -8.62
C VAL A 573 25.59 -22.04 -9.06
N LEU A 574 26.47 -21.68 -8.12
CA LEU A 574 27.84 -21.29 -8.45
C LEU A 574 28.80 -22.49 -8.52
N GLY A 575 28.56 -23.52 -7.70
CA GLY A 575 29.47 -24.64 -7.49
C GLY A 575 29.55 -25.65 -8.64
N ASN A 576 28.48 -25.84 -9.42
CA ASN A 576 28.45 -26.84 -10.48
C ASN A 576 28.15 -26.23 -11.88
N ALA A 577 28.49 -26.96 -12.94
CA ALA A 577 28.32 -26.48 -14.31
C ALA A 577 26.84 -26.28 -14.70
N GLY A 578 25.96 -27.17 -14.25
CA GLY A 578 24.51 -27.08 -14.50
C GLY A 578 23.87 -25.85 -13.86
N GLY A 579 24.30 -25.47 -12.65
CA GLY A 579 23.87 -24.28 -11.93
C GLY A 579 24.29 -22.99 -12.64
N ARG A 580 25.51 -22.95 -13.19
CA ARG A 580 25.98 -21.82 -14.00
C ARG A 580 25.19 -21.70 -15.31
N VAL A 581 24.88 -22.81 -15.97
CA VAL A 581 24.01 -22.82 -17.16
C VAL A 581 22.61 -22.31 -16.80
N PHE A 582 22.05 -22.78 -15.68
CA PHE A 582 20.77 -22.28 -15.17
C PHE A 582 20.82 -20.76 -14.91
N LEU A 583 21.88 -20.25 -14.30
CA LEU A 583 22.03 -18.81 -14.04
C LEU A 583 22.02 -17.99 -15.32
N VAL A 584 22.74 -18.44 -16.36
CA VAL A 584 22.75 -17.78 -17.68
C VAL A 584 21.36 -17.82 -18.31
N ALA A 585 20.68 -18.97 -18.27
CA ALA A 585 19.32 -19.11 -18.79
C ALA A 585 18.30 -18.24 -18.03
N ALA A 586 18.43 -18.14 -16.71
CA ALA A 586 17.61 -17.28 -15.87
C ALA A 586 17.83 -15.80 -16.22
N TRP A 587 19.09 -15.37 -16.38
CA TRP A 587 19.43 -14.02 -16.83
C TRP A 587 18.86 -13.71 -18.22
N ALA A 588 18.99 -14.62 -19.18
CA ALA A 588 18.42 -14.46 -20.52
C ALA A 588 16.88 -14.34 -20.45
N THR A 589 16.22 -15.16 -19.64
CA THR A 589 14.77 -15.10 -19.43
C THR A 589 14.34 -13.77 -18.83
N LEU A 590 15.01 -13.32 -17.77
CA LEU A 590 14.71 -12.04 -17.12
C LEU A 590 14.99 -10.85 -18.05
N PHE A 591 16.03 -10.94 -18.88
CA PHE A 591 16.32 -9.96 -19.90
C PHE A 591 15.18 -9.85 -20.92
N VAL A 592 14.69 -10.98 -21.45
CA VAL A 592 13.55 -11.00 -22.38
C VAL A 592 12.30 -10.40 -21.71
N GLY A 593 12.03 -10.79 -20.45
CA GLY A 593 10.97 -10.19 -19.65
C GLY A 593 11.12 -8.66 -19.53
N ALA A 594 12.33 -8.17 -19.30
CA ALA A 594 12.63 -6.73 -19.25
C ALA A 594 12.37 -6.02 -20.58
N GLN A 595 12.72 -6.65 -21.71
CA GLN A 595 12.45 -6.07 -23.03
C GLN A 595 10.95 -5.93 -23.29
N VAL A 596 10.17 -6.97 -22.99
CA VAL A 596 8.71 -6.94 -23.11
C VAL A 596 8.10 -5.88 -22.19
N MET A 597 8.60 -5.75 -20.95
CA MET A 597 8.19 -4.67 -20.05
C MET A 597 8.45 -3.29 -20.65
N PHE A 598 9.62 -3.06 -21.25
CA PHE A 598 9.93 -1.77 -21.88
C PHE A 598 9.00 -1.44 -23.04
N GLU A 599 8.71 -2.39 -23.93
CA GLU A 599 7.75 -2.15 -25.02
C GLU A 599 6.34 -1.90 -24.51
N TRP A 600 5.94 -2.58 -23.44
CA TRP A 600 4.67 -2.29 -22.79
C TRP A 600 4.62 -0.85 -22.26
N ARG A 601 5.71 -0.33 -21.68
CA ARG A 601 5.81 1.08 -21.26
C ARG A 601 5.76 2.03 -22.45
N GLU A 602 6.39 1.70 -23.56
CA GLU A 602 6.27 2.50 -24.79
C GLU A 602 4.85 2.47 -25.35
N SER A 603 4.12 1.36 -25.22
CA SER A 603 2.70 1.27 -25.58
C SER A 603 1.83 2.23 -24.75
N GLU A 604 2.10 2.35 -23.45
CA GLU A 604 1.43 3.33 -22.58
C GLU A 604 1.77 4.77 -22.99
N ARG A 605 3.04 5.06 -23.31
CA ARG A 605 3.44 6.39 -23.80
C ARG A 605 2.76 6.74 -25.12
N ARG A 606 2.60 5.78 -26.03
CA ARG A 606 1.88 5.96 -27.29
C ARG A 606 0.38 6.23 -27.08
N ARG A 607 -0.20 5.79 -25.96
CA ARG A 607 -1.57 6.15 -25.55
C ARG A 607 -1.67 7.47 -24.78
N GLY A 608 -0.56 8.18 -24.56
CA GLY A 608 -0.55 9.43 -23.80
C GLY A 608 -0.56 9.28 -22.27
N VAL A 609 -0.32 8.06 -21.76
CA VAL A 609 -0.41 7.74 -20.32
C VAL A 609 0.78 8.35 -19.57
N PRO A 610 0.56 9.27 -18.61
CA PRO A 610 1.63 10.04 -17.97
C PRO A 610 2.26 9.30 -16.78
N VAL A 611 2.62 8.02 -16.93
CA VAL A 611 3.30 7.28 -15.85
C VAL A 611 4.77 7.68 -15.82
N LYS A 612 5.11 8.57 -14.89
CA LYS A 612 6.50 8.89 -14.55
C LYS A 612 7.05 7.79 -13.61
N PHE A 613 8.14 7.16 -14.01
CA PHE A 613 8.84 6.13 -13.23
C PHE A 613 9.95 6.70 -12.37
#